data_AF-A0A958LM54-F1
#
_entry.id   AF-A0A958LM54-F1
#
_cell.length_a   1.000
_cell.length_b   1.000
_cell.length_c   1.000
_cell.angle_alpha   90.00
_cell.angle_beta   90.00
_cell.angle_gamma   90.00
#
_symmetry.space_group_name_H-M   'P 1'
#
loop_
_entity.id
_entity.type
_entity.pdbx_description
1 polymer ?
#
loop_
_entity_poly.entity_id
_entity_poly.type
_entity_poly.pdbx_seq_one_letter_code
_entity_poly.pdbx_strand_id
1 'polypeptide(L)'
;MKYVLMIFVMLSLGASAGEHGGKKVEHGGKKVEHGGKKVEHGGKKMEHGGEGMDEDHECTEGEDGESCDHEKEEKGKESKKDKEGSLKMKQDRQVSVEDIKSALTAYIKEKSDDKGIFNYIDADRNNAPMKLKFVKIHDPVRHMEKKGQYFACTDFEVVGQSGKLHDMDFWMVPTEDGMEIVSTKVHKDPVKKSKKWVKVPRYTFQGEEMVDVK
;
A
#
# COMPACT_ATOMS: atom_id res chain seq x y z
N MET A 1 63.34 -20.27 38.04
CA MET A 1 63.33 -18.87 38.52
C MET A 1 61.99 -18.27 38.09
N LYS A 2 61.18 -17.83 39.07
CA LYS A 2 59.82 -17.35 38.90
C LYS A 2 59.88 -15.83 38.76
N TYR A 3 59.52 -15.28 37.60
CA TYR A 3 59.29 -13.84 37.46
C TYR A 3 57.79 -13.58 37.41
N VAL A 4 57.24 -13.32 38.60
CA VAL A 4 55.99 -12.61 38.79
C VAL A 4 56.32 -11.13 38.67
N LEU A 5 55.76 -10.45 37.68
CA LEU A 5 55.66 -9.00 37.69
C LEU A 5 54.23 -8.62 37.35
N MET A 6 53.39 -8.64 38.40
CA MET A 6 52.14 -7.91 38.43
C MET A 6 52.46 -6.42 38.50
N ILE A 7 52.09 -5.67 37.47
CA ILE A 7 51.95 -4.22 37.57
C ILE A 7 50.47 -3.90 37.49
N PHE A 8 49.92 -3.68 38.68
CA PHE A 8 48.70 -2.91 38.93
C PHE A 8 48.95 -1.47 38.46
N VAL A 9 48.22 -0.99 37.46
CA VAL A 9 48.04 0.44 37.26
C VAL A 9 46.61 0.82 37.60
N MET A 10 46.57 1.67 38.61
CA MET A 10 45.46 2.32 39.28
C MET A 10 44.35 2.81 38.36
N LEU A 11 43.16 2.32 38.71
CA LEU A 11 41.87 2.97 38.70
C LEU A 11 41.95 4.51 38.85
N SER A 12 41.52 5.25 37.84
CA SER A 12 41.06 6.63 37.99
C SER A 12 39.56 6.66 37.72
N LEU A 13 38.78 6.56 38.81
CA LEU A 13 37.37 6.91 38.86
C LEU A 13 37.25 8.42 38.59
N GLY A 14 36.93 8.79 37.35
CA GLY A 14 36.46 10.12 37.01
C GLY A 14 34.95 10.19 37.20
N ALA A 15 34.50 10.60 38.38
CA ALA A 15 33.12 11.05 38.60
C ALA A 15 33.03 12.53 38.25
N SER A 16 32.54 12.87 37.05
CA SER A 16 32.09 14.24 36.76
C SER A 16 30.60 14.32 37.04
N ALA A 17 30.25 15.04 38.12
CA ALA A 17 28.90 15.49 38.38
C ALA A 17 28.44 16.41 37.24
N GLY A 18 27.52 15.92 36.42
CA GLY A 18 26.77 16.74 35.48
C GLY A 18 25.55 17.30 36.21
N GLU A 19 25.56 18.59 36.49
CA GLU A 19 24.39 19.35 36.91
C GLU A 19 23.27 19.18 35.88
N HIS A 20 22.25 18.39 36.21
CA HIS A 20 20.98 18.42 35.50
C HIS A 20 20.20 19.65 35.97
N GLY A 21 20.52 20.80 35.37
CA GLY A 21 19.65 21.97 35.37
C GLY A 21 18.31 21.60 34.73
N GLY A 22 17.30 21.37 35.56
CA GLY A 22 15.92 21.15 35.14
C GLY A 22 15.39 22.38 34.42
N LYS A 23 15.49 22.40 33.09
CA LYS A 23 14.81 23.38 32.25
C LYS A 23 13.37 22.92 32.07
N LYS A 24 12.46 23.53 32.84
CA LYS A 24 11.01 23.49 32.66
C LYS A 24 10.70 23.88 31.22
N VAL A 25 10.27 22.94 30.39
CA VAL A 25 9.73 23.21 29.06
C VAL A 25 8.25 23.51 29.25
N GLU A 26 7.88 24.77 29.04
CA GLU A 26 6.49 25.18 28.93
C GLU A 26 5.89 24.58 27.65
N HIS A 27 4.81 23.80 27.81
CA HIS A 27 3.92 23.45 26.71
C HIS A 27 3.09 24.67 26.33
N GLY A 28 3.65 25.54 25.50
CA GLY A 28 2.88 26.53 24.74
C GLY A 28 2.03 25.81 23.69
N GLY A 29 0.80 25.46 24.06
CA GLY A 29 -0.20 24.92 23.15
C GLY A 29 -0.53 25.94 22.06
N LYS A 30 0.10 25.81 20.88
CA LYS A 30 -0.34 26.51 19.69
C LYS A 30 -1.49 25.71 19.08
N LYS A 31 -2.70 26.21 19.32
CA LYS A 31 -3.96 25.79 18.69
C LYS A 31 -3.76 25.83 17.16
N VAL A 32 -3.70 24.66 16.53
CA VAL A 32 -3.79 24.52 15.08
C VAL A 32 -5.27 24.41 14.76
N GLU A 33 -5.80 25.39 14.03
CA GLU A 33 -7.14 25.31 13.48
C GLU A 33 -7.18 24.21 12.42
N HIS A 34 -7.97 23.17 12.67
CA HIS A 34 -8.41 22.26 11.62
C HIS A 34 -9.64 22.87 10.97
N GLY A 35 -9.45 23.37 9.75
CA GLY A 35 -10.54 23.66 8.83
C GLY A 35 -11.27 22.36 8.51
N GLY A 36 -12.36 22.11 9.23
CA GLY A 36 -13.25 20.98 9.01
C GLY A 36 -13.92 21.11 7.64
N LYS A 37 -13.48 20.33 6.66
CA LYS A 37 -14.27 20.06 5.47
C LYS A 37 -15.31 19.00 5.84
N LYS A 38 -16.55 19.44 5.99
CA LYS A 38 -17.74 18.61 6.21
C LYS A 38 -17.83 17.56 5.09
N VAL A 39 -17.69 16.29 5.43
CA VAL A 39 -18.03 15.16 4.56
C VAL A 39 -19.34 14.59 5.07
N GLU A 40 -20.39 14.73 4.27
CA GLU A 40 -21.70 14.16 4.57
C GLU A 40 -21.65 12.64 4.36
N HIS A 41 -21.96 11.88 5.40
CA HIS A 41 -22.31 10.47 5.28
C HIS A 41 -23.82 10.37 5.18
N GLY A 42 -24.32 10.16 3.96
CA GLY A 42 -25.69 9.78 3.71
C GLY A 42 -25.95 8.38 4.25
N GLY A 43 -26.55 8.31 5.45
CA GLY A 43 -27.03 7.06 6.04
C GLY A 43 -28.16 6.50 5.19
N LYS A 44 -27.91 5.36 4.53
CA LYS A 44 -28.95 4.53 3.93
C LYS A 44 -29.58 3.67 5.03
N LYS A 45 -30.86 3.92 5.30
CA LYS A 45 -31.74 3.13 6.17
C LYS A 45 -31.80 1.70 5.63
N MET A 46 -31.49 0.71 6.47
CA MET A 46 -31.65 -0.71 6.19
C MET A 46 -32.66 -1.26 7.21
N GLU A 47 -33.79 -1.75 6.70
CA GLU A 47 -34.85 -2.36 7.48
C GLU A 47 -34.55 -3.83 7.70
N HIS A 48 -34.66 -4.29 8.94
CA HIS A 48 -34.78 -5.71 9.29
C HIS A 48 -35.89 -5.83 10.35
N GLY A 49 -36.89 -6.63 10.02
CA GLY A 49 -38.05 -6.89 10.86
C GLY A 49 -37.93 -8.12 11.77
N GLY A 50 -38.98 -8.29 12.58
CA GLY A 50 -39.26 -9.41 13.50
C GLY A 50 -38.81 -9.12 14.93
N GLU A 51 -39.57 -9.37 16.00
CA GLU A 51 -40.88 -10.01 16.24
C GLU A 51 -41.28 -9.67 17.70
N GLY A 52 -42.60 -9.61 17.97
CA GLY A 52 -43.24 -10.00 19.24
C GLY A 52 -43.08 -9.12 20.49
N MET A 53 -44.16 -8.48 20.93
CA MET A 53 -44.97 -8.97 22.07
C MET A 53 -46.22 -8.11 22.27
N ASP A 54 -47.28 -8.83 22.62
CA ASP A 54 -48.68 -8.42 22.78
C ASP A 54 -48.88 -7.33 23.83
N GLU A 55 -49.89 -6.48 23.62
CA GLU A 55 -50.86 -6.06 24.64
C GLU A 55 -52.00 -5.26 23.96
N ASP A 56 -53.19 -5.86 24.11
CA ASP A 56 -54.56 -5.36 24.04
C ASP A 56 -54.81 -3.86 23.87
N HIS A 57 -55.59 -3.52 22.84
CA HIS A 57 -56.82 -2.76 23.06
C HIS A 57 -57.78 -2.86 21.85
N GLU A 58 -59.00 -3.23 22.20
CA GLU A 58 -60.22 -3.43 21.43
C GLU A 58 -60.66 -2.17 20.68
N CYS A 59 -61.05 -2.31 19.40
CA CYS A 59 -61.96 -1.40 18.70
C CYS A 59 -62.63 -2.11 17.50
N THR A 60 -63.90 -1.82 17.35
CA THR A 60 -64.97 -2.59 16.70
C THR A 60 -65.07 -2.40 15.18
N GLU A 61 -65.63 -3.42 14.52
CA GLU A 61 -66.28 -3.42 13.20
C GLU A 61 -67.35 -2.30 13.12
N GLY A 62 -67.78 -1.74 11.99
CA GLY A 62 -67.62 -1.97 10.56
C GLY A 62 -68.51 -0.92 9.83
N GLU A 63 -68.78 -1.15 8.53
CA GLU A 63 -69.59 -0.31 7.60
C GLU A 63 -68.78 0.88 7.05
N ASP A 64 -68.66 1.20 5.77
CA ASP A 64 -69.39 1.04 4.50
C ASP A 64 -68.35 1.21 3.33
N GLY A 65 -68.45 0.56 2.16
CA GLY A 65 -69.27 0.97 1.01
C GLY A 65 -68.46 1.74 -0.07
N GLU A 66 -68.57 1.31 -1.34
CA GLU A 66 -68.18 2.03 -2.60
C GLU A 66 -66.71 1.92 -3.09
N SER A 67 -66.37 1.01 -4.03
CA SER A 67 -66.36 1.10 -5.52
C SER A 67 -65.15 1.89 -6.09
N CYS A 68 -64.54 1.66 -7.27
CA CYS A 68 -64.87 0.91 -8.48
C CYS A 68 -63.58 0.56 -9.30
N ASP A 69 -63.74 -0.43 -10.20
CA ASP A 69 -63.23 -0.59 -11.58
C ASP A 69 -61.72 -0.74 -11.89
N HIS A 70 -61.24 -1.86 -12.43
CA HIS A 70 -61.37 -2.51 -13.77
C HIS A 70 -60.49 -1.90 -14.89
N GLU A 71 -59.51 -2.72 -15.33
CA GLU A 71 -59.03 -2.94 -16.72
C GLU A 71 -58.36 -1.77 -17.49
N LYS A 72 -57.36 -1.92 -18.38
CA LYS A 72 -56.70 -3.06 -19.05
C LYS A 72 -55.44 -2.53 -19.81
N GLU A 73 -54.49 -3.43 -20.05
CA GLU A 73 -53.58 -3.53 -21.25
C GLU A 73 -52.61 -2.38 -21.61
N GLU A 74 -51.45 -2.56 -22.24
CA GLU A 74 -50.58 -3.71 -22.54
C GLU A 74 -49.19 -3.17 -22.94
N LYS A 75 -48.16 -4.02 -22.76
CA LYS A 75 -46.95 -4.21 -23.59
C LYS A 75 -46.01 -3.03 -23.90
N GLY A 76 -44.80 -3.14 -23.35
CA GLY A 76 -43.57 -2.58 -23.92
C GLY A 76 -42.36 -3.46 -23.55
N LYS A 77 -41.80 -4.13 -24.55
CA LYS A 77 -40.70 -5.10 -24.48
C LYS A 77 -39.41 -4.55 -23.86
N GLU A 78 -38.82 -5.40 -23.03
CA GLU A 78 -37.39 -5.73 -22.90
C GLU A 78 -36.42 -5.05 -23.91
N SER A 79 -35.38 -4.41 -23.39
CA SER A 79 -34.07 -4.35 -24.06
C SER A 79 -32.95 -4.27 -23.03
N LYS A 80 -32.35 -5.43 -22.83
CA LYS A 80 -31.12 -5.71 -22.10
C LYS A 80 -29.97 -5.53 -23.09
N LYS A 81 -29.39 -4.33 -23.12
CA LYS A 81 -28.15 -3.93 -23.78
C LYS A 81 -27.95 -2.52 -23.22
N ASP A 82 -27.01 -2.25 -22.34
CA ASP A 82 -25.65 -1.87 -22.72
C ASP A 82 -24.76 -1.94 -21.47
N LYS A 83 -23.98 -3.01 -21.29
CA LYS A 83 -22.90 -3.06 -20.29
C LYS A 83 -21.61 -3.69 -20.82
N GLU A 84 -21.44 -3.70 -22.13
CA GLU A 84 -20.22 -4.22 -22.79
C GLU A 84 -19.40 -3.12 -23.49
N GLY A 85 -19.93 -1.90 -23.61
CA GLY A 85 -19.26 -0.78 -24.29
C GLY A 85 -18.33 0.07 -23.42
N SER A 86 -18.40 -0.04 -22.09
CA SER A 86 -17.68 0.87 -21.18
C SER A 86 -16.26 0.42 -20.82
N LEU A 87 -15.87 -0.82 -21.15
CA LEU A 87 -14.52 -1.34 -20.84
C LEU A 87 -13.48 -1.06 -21.94
N LYS A 88 -13.88 -0.41 -23.04
CA LYS A 88 -13.01 -0.20 -24.22
C LYS A 88 -12.66 1.26 -24.52
N MET A 89 -12.96 2.19 -23.62
CA MET A 89 -12.68 3.61 -23.80
C MET A 89 -11.94 4.16 -22.57
N LYS A 90 -10.61 3.95 -22.52
CA LYS A 90 -9.62 4.72 -21.71
C LYS A 90 -8.19 4.11 -21.75
N GLN A 91 -7.97 3.02 -22.48
CA GLN A 91 -6.66 2.41 -22.69
C GLN A 91 -5.75 3.18 -23.68
N ASP A 92 -6.02 4.47 -23.90
CA ASP A 92 -5.34 5.31 -24.90
C ASP A 92 -4.55 6.47 -24.26
N ARG A 93 -4.47 6.50 -22.92
CA ARG A 93 -3.51 7.36 -22.23
C ARG A 93 -2.13 6.73 -22.38
N GLN A 94 -1.26 7.36 -23.17
CA GLN A 94 0.14 6.99 -23.22
C GLN A 94 0.74 7.20 -21.82
N VAL A 95 1.14 6.11 -21.15
CA VAL A 95 1.80 6.14 -19.85
C VAL A 95 3.24 6.61 -20.05
N SER A 96 3.62 7.66 -19.31
CA SER A 96 4.98 8.20 -19.33
C SER A 96 5.91 7.52 -18.31
N VAL A 97 7.22 7.71 -18.48
CA VAL A 97 8.21 7.33 -17.46
C VAL A 97 7.91 7.98 -16.10
N GLU A 98 7.44 9.23 -16.11
CA GLU A 98 7.09 9.98 -14.91
C GLU A 98 5.91 9.35 -14.17
N ASP A 99 4.86 8.94 -14.89
CA ASP A 99 3.69 8.27 -14.30
C ASP A 99 4.11 7.00 -13.55
N ILE A 100 4.98 6.20 -14.16
CA ILE A 100 5.49 4.94 -13.59
C ILE A 100 6.33 5.22 -12.34
N LYS A 101 7.30 6.14 -12.45
CA LYS A 101 8.22 6.44 -11.33
C LYS A 101 7.51 7.11 -10.17
N SER A 102 6.57 8.02 -10.45
CA SER A 102 5.78 8.71 -9.42
C SER A 102 4.85 7.75 -8.69
N ALA A 103 4.13 6.89 -9.42
CA ALA A 103 3.26 5.89 -8.80
C ALA A 103 4.05 4.89 -7.95
N LEU A 104 5.19 4.39 -8.45
CA LEU A 104 6.05 3.49 -7.69
C LEU A 104 6.62 4.15 -6.44
N THR A 105 7.07 5.40 -6.55
CA THR A 105 7.57 6.17 -5.40
C THR A 105 6.47 6.39 -4.35
N ALA A 106 5.25 6.73 -4.79
CA ALA A 106 4.10 6.88 -3.90
C ALA A 106 3.75 5.58 -3.20
N TYR A 107 3.70 4.45 -3.92
CA TYR A 107 3.46 3.13 -3.38
C TYR A 107 4.51 2.74 -2.32
N ILE A 108 5.80 2.91 -2.64
CA ILE A 108 6.89 2.60 -1.70
C ILE A 108 6.77 3.45 -0.44
N LYS A 109 6.46 4.74 -0.58
CA LYS A 109 6.24 5.65 0.54
C LYS A 109 5.05 5.22 1.40
N GLU A 110 3.92 4.87 0.79
CA GLU A 110 2.71 4.39 1.49
C GLU A 110 2.96 3.09 2.26
N LYS A 111 3.72 2.16 1.68
CA LYS A 111 4.05 0.87 2.31
C LYS A 111 5.24 0.94 3.27
N SER A 112 5.88 2.10 3.38
CA SER A 112 6.96 2.32 4.35
C SER A 112 6.42 2.87 5.66
N ASP A 113 7.08 2.53 6.76
CA ASP A 113 6.79 3.15 8.05
C ASP A 113 7.28 4.61 8.13
N ASP A 114 7.05 5.25 9.27
CA ASP A 114 7.47 6.62 9.58
C ASP A 114 8.98 6.87 9.45
N LYS A 115 9.78 5.80 9.46
CA LYS A 115 11.24 5.81 9.30
C LYS A 115 11.67 5.49 7.87
N GLY A 116 10.73 5.35 6.94
CA GLY A 116 11.00 4.97 5.55
C GLY A 116 11.43 3.52 5.39
N ILE A 117 11.08 2.64 6.34
CA ILE A 117 11.36 1.20 6.25
C ILE A 117 10.20 0.52 5.55
N PHE A 118 10.48 0.00 4.35
CA PHE A 118 9.60 -0.86 3.59
C PHE A 118 9.64 -2.27 4.17
N ASN A 119 8.53 -2.70 4.78
CA ASN A 119 8.39 -4.05 5.34
C ASN A 119 7.82 -4.98 4.26
N TYR A 120 8.62 -5.89 3.73
CA TYR A 120 8.24 -6.79 2.65
C TYR A 120 8.23 -8.25 3.11
N ILE A 121 7.17 -8.98 2.77
CA ILE A 121 7.07 -10.42 3.01
C ILE A 121 7.35 -11.14 1.70
N ASP A 122 8.41 -11.94 1.69
CA ASP A 122 8.85 -12.65 0.49
C ASP A 122 8.31 -14.08 0.50
N ALA A 123 7.30 -14.34 -0.33
CA ALA A 123 6.67 -15.65 -0.45
C ALA A 123 7.68 -16.75 -0.86
N ASP A 124 8.65 -16.41 -1.71
CA ASP A 124 9.71 -17.32 -2.17
C ASP A 124 10.75 -17.62 -1.06
N ARG A 125 10.67 -16.91 0.07
CA ARG A 125 11.54 -17.08 1.24
C ARG A 125 10.73 -17.54 2.45
N ASN A 126 9.81 -18.48 2.27
CA ASN A 126 8.96 -19.01 3.35
C ASN A 126 8.26 -17.90 4.15
N ASN A 127 7.85 -16.81 3.49
CA ASN A 127 7.25 -15.63 4.10
C ASN A 127 8.13 -14.92 5.15
N ALA A 128 9.47 -15.02 5.04
CA ALA A 128 10.37 -14.31 5.92
C ALA A 128 10.25 -12.78 5.71
N PRO A 129 9.96 -11.99 6.76
CA PRO A 129 9.84 -10.55 6.63
C PRO A 129 11.22 -9.91 6.43
N MET A 130 11.27 -8.89 5.58
CA MET A 130 12.46 -8.09 5.30
C MET A 130 12.18 -6.62 5.63
N LYS A 131 13.13 -6.00 6.34
CA LYS A 131 13.15 -4.56 6.59
C LYS A 131 14.11 -3.92 5.59
N LEU A 132 13.57 -3.14 4.67
CA LEU A 132 14.30 -2.60 3.54
C LEU A 132 14.22 -1.07 3.49
N LYS A 133 15.27 -0.42 3.01
CA LYS A 133 15.25 1.00 2.65
C LYS A 133 15.33 1.12 1.14
N PHE A 134 14.43 1.92 0.56
CA PHE A 134 14.48 2.23 -0.85
C PHE A 134 15.77 3.01 -1.17
N VAL A 135 16.41 2.65 -2.28
CA VAL A 135 17.63 3.31 -2.78
C VAL A 135 17.35 4.06 -4.08
N LYS A 136 16.83 3.37 -5.10
CA LYS A 136 16.53 3.99 -6.41
C LYS A 136 15.63 3.12 -7.29
N ILE A 137 14.98 3.76 -8.26
CA ILE A 137 14.38 3.12 -9.43
C ILE A 137 15.44 3.15 -10.55
N HIS A 138 15.60 2.05 -11.28
CA HIS A 138 16.51 1.99 -12.43
C HIS A 138 15.80 2.41 -13.72
N ASP A 139 16.58 3.00 -14.62
CA ASP A 139 16.20 3.21 -16.00
C ASP A 139 16.74 2.09 -16.91
N PRO A 140 16.01 1.69 -17.96
CA PRO A 140 14.66 2.15 -18.33
C PRO A 140 13.56 1.45 -17.52
N VAL A 141 12.39 2.09 -17.45
CA VAL A 141 11.12 1.42 -17.13
C VAL A 141 10.49 0.88 -18.42
N ARG A 142 9.75 -0.22 -18.34
CA ARG A 142 9.32 -0.98 -19.53
C ARG A 142 7.82 -1.20 -19.58
N HIS A 143 7.31 -1.37 -20.79
CA HIS A 143 5.94 -1.77 -21.10
C HIS A 143 5.93 -3.20 -21.65
N MET A 144 5.02 -4.01 -21.12
CA MET A 144 4.72 -5.38 -21.53
C MET A 144 3.42 -5.39 -22.31
N GLU A 145 3.50 -5.03 -23.60
CA GLU A 145 2.33 -4.74 -24.45
C GLU A 145 1.26 -5.84 -24.43
N LYS A 146 1.68 -7.11 -24.53
CA LYS A 146 0.75 -8.26 -24.53
C LYS A 146 -0.03 -8.43 -23.23
N LYS A 147 0.50 -7.92 -22.12
CA LYS A 147 -0.13 -7.99 -20.80
C LYS A 147 -0.79 -6.68 -20.37
N GLY A 148 -0.59 -5.58 -21.12
CA GLY A 148 -1.00 -4.24 -20.70
C GLY A 148 -0.38 -3.80 -19.37
N GLN A 149 0.80 -4.34 -19.04
CA GLN A 149 1.50 -4.10 -17.77
C GLN A 149 2.74 -3.26 -17.98
N TYR A 150 3.09 -2.47 -16.99
CA TYR A 150 4.33 -1.71 -16.91
C TYR A 150 5.21 -2.28 -15.81
N PHE A 151 6.50 -2.06 -15.96
CA PHE A 151 7.53 -2.74 -15.20
C PHE A 151 8.67 -1.79 -14.80
N ALA A 152 9.11 -1.86 -13.55
CA ALA A 152 10.26 -1.13 -13.05
C ALA A 152 11.08 -1.96 -12.06
N CYS A 153 12.41 -1.94 -12.22
CA CYS A 153 13.35 -2.51 -11.25
C CYS A 153 13.81 -1.44 -10.25
N THR A 154 14.06 -1.84 -9.01
CA THR A 154 14.52 -0.96 -7.95
C THR A 154 15.62 -1.61 -7.12
N ASP A 155 16.46 -0.77 -6.50
CA ASP A 155 17.38 -1.22 -5.45
C ASP A 155 16.78 -0.93 -4.07
N PHE A 156 16.83 -1.93 -3.20
CA PHE A 156 16.48 -1.84 -1.78
C PHE A 156 17.62 -2.34 -0.92
N GLU A 157 18.03 -1.56 0.09
CA GLU A 157 19.08 -1.95 1.03
C GLU A 157 18.50 -2.57 2.29
N VAL A 158 19.09 -3.67 2.75
CA VAL A 158 18.71 -4.28 4.03
C VAL A 158 19.10 -3.36 5.18
N VAL A 159 18.14 -3.02 6.04
CA VAL A 159 18.36 -2.14 7.20
C VAL A 159 19.51 -2.66 8.06
N GLY A 160 20.49 -1.79 8.31
CA GLY A 160 21.67 -2.09 9.13
C GLY A 160 22.75 -2.93 8.44
N GLN A 161 22.60 -3.28 7.16
CA GLN A 161 23.56 -4.10 6.41
C GLN A 161 24.01 -3.38 5.13
N SER A 162 24.96 -2.47 5.29
CA SER A 162 25.43 -1.64 4.18
C SER A 162 25.94 -2.46 2.99
N GLY A 163 25.54 -2.04 1.79
CA GLY A 163 25.87 -2.68 0.51
C GLY A 163 25.07 -3.94 0.21
N LYS A 164 24.21 -4.40 1.12
CA LYS A 164 23.38 -5.59 0.93
C LYS A 164 22.08 -5.21 0.21
N LEU A 165 22.17 -5.10 -1.12
CA LEU A 165 21.08 -4.65 -1.98
C LEU A 165 20.28 -5.81 -2.59
N HIS A 166 18.96 -5.76 -2.44
CA HIS A 166 18.02 -6.51 -3.26
C HIS A 166 17.65 -5.71 -4.51
N ASP A 167 17.54 -6.40 -5.64
CA ASP A 167 16.91 -5.88 -6.86
C ASP A 167 15.45 -6.34 -6.82
N MET A 168 14.50 -5.41 -6.70
CA MET A 168 13.08 -5.72 -6.61
C MET A 168 12.34 -5.19 -7.84
N ASP A 169 11.54 -6.07 -8.42
CA ASP A 169 10.71 -5.82 -9.57
C ASP A 169 9.29 -5.45 -9.14
N PHE A 170 8.72 -4.45 -9.80
CA PHE A 170 7.36 -3.99 -9.60
C PHE A 170 6.61 -4.02 -10.92
N TRP A 171 5.44 -4.67 -10.93
CA TRP A 171 4.51 -4.65 -12.05
C TRP A 171 3.33 -3.79 -11.69
N MET A 172 2.89 -2.99 -12.65
CA MET A 172 1.78 -2.07 -12.48
C MET A 172 0.90 -2.00 -13.71
N VAL A 173 -0.36 -1.64 -13.52
CA VAL A 173 -1.34 -1.45 -14.59
C VAL A 173 -1.88 -0.03 -14.55
N PRO A 174 -2.23 0.56 -15.71
CA PRO A 174 -2.94 1.83 -15.72
C PRO A 174 -4.36 1.65 -15.18
N THR A 175 -4.83 2.62 -14.41
CA THR A 175 -6.19 2.71 -13.88
C THR A 175 -6.80 4.07 -14.26
N GLU A 176 -8.07 4.30 -13.90
CA GLU A 176 -8.70 5.61 -14.13
C GLU A 176 -7.99 6.74 -13.35
N ASP A 177 -7.44 6.42 -12.18
CA ASP A 177 -6.82 7.37 -11.25
C ASP A 177 -5.28 7.43 -11.36
N GLY A 178 -4.67 6.68 -12.28
CA GLY A 178 -3.22 6.68 -12.50
C GLY A 178 -2.67 5.29 -12.78
N MET A 179 -1.76 4.82 -11.91
CA MET A 179 -1.12 3.51 -12.03
C MET A 179 -1.27 2.76 -10.70
N GLU A 180 -1.55 1.47 -10.77
CA GLU A 180 -1.68 0.59 -9.60
C GLU A 180 -0.63 -0.50 -9.64
N ILE A 181 0.09 -0.70 -8.52
CA ILE A 181 1.08 -1.77 -8.37
C ILE A 181 0.32 -3.06 -8.08
N VAL A 182 0.43 -4.03 -9.01
CA VAL A 182 -0.29 -5.30 -8.95
C VAL A 182 0.59 -6.47 -8.53
N SER A 183 1.91 -6.32 -8.63
CA SER A 183 2.84 -7.36 -8.18
C SER A 183 4.18 -6.77 -7.78
N THR A 184 4.85 -7.43 -6.85
CA THR A 184 6.20 -7.12 -6.40
C THR A 184 6.95 -8.43 -6.19
N LYS A 185 8.19 -8.51 -6.66
CA LYS A 185 9.02 -9.71 -6.49
C LYS A 185 10.48 -9.34 -6.36
N VAL A 186 11.22 -10.11 -5.56
CA VAL A 186 12.68 -9.99 -5.54
C VAL A 186 13.24 -10.66 -6.79
N HIS A 187 13.92 -9.88 -7.62
CA HIS A 187 14.58 -10.35 -8.83
C HIS A 187 16.01 -10.80 -8.57
N LYS A 188 16.76 -10.07 -7.73
CA LYS A 188 18.13 -10.45 -7.36
C LYS A 188 18.37 -10.35 -5.86
N ASP A 189 19.03 -11.37 -5.32
CA ASP A 189 19.49 -11.38 -3.93
C ASP A 189 20.94 -10.90 -3.80
N PRO A 190 21.27 -10.20 -2.71
CA PRO A 190 22.65 -9.93 -2.35
C PRO A 190 23.31 -11.19 -1.79
N VAL A 191 24.30 -11.70 -2.51
CA VAL A 191 25.14 -12.82 -2.10
C VAL A 191 26.54 -12.30 -1.79
N LYS A 192 27.08 -12.67 -0.62
CA LYS A 192 28.44 -12.29 -0.23
C LYS A 192 29.43 -13.15 -1.01
N LYS A 193 30.17 -12.55 -1.94
CA LYS A 193 31.26 -13.19 -2.67
C LYS A 193 32.58 -12.53 -2.26
N SER A 194 33.46 -13.34 -1.65
CA SER A 194 34.68 -12.86 -1.01
C SER A 194 34.38 -11.77 0.03
N LYS A 195 34.70 -10.50 -0.25
CA LYS A 195 34.49 -9.36 0.66
C LYS A 195 33.46 -8.35 0.13
N LYS A 196 32.72 -8.68 -0.94
CA LYS A 196 31.75 -7.78 -1.59
C LYS A 196 30.38 -8.43 -1.68
N TRP A 197 29.33 -7.63 -1.59
CA TRP A 197 27.98 -8.04 -1.92
C TRP A 197 27.78 -7.96 -3.44
N VAL A 198 27.21 -9.01 -4.03
CA VAL A 198 26.89 -9.07 -5.46
C VAL A 198 25.44 -9.49 -5.62
N LYS A 199 24.70 -8.81 -6.50
CA LYS A 199 23.31 -9.15 -6.81
C LYS A 199 23.25 -10.37 -7.73
N VAL A 200 22.65 -11.46 -7.28
CA VAL A 200 22.50 -12.73 -8.03
C VAL A 200 21.02 -12.92 -8.39
N PRO A 201 20.68 -13.09 -9.68
CA PRO A 201 19.29 -13.30 -10.11
C PRO A 201 18.65 -14.56 -9.54
N ARG A 202 17.37 -14.43 -9.15
CA ARG A 202 16.48 -15.55 -8.79
C ARG A 202 15.79 -16.14 -10.02
N TYR A 203 15.52 -15.30 -11.02
CA TYR A 203 14.89 -15.69 -12.27
C TYR A 203 15.37 -14.78 -13.40
N THR A 204 15.00 -15.15 -14.62
CA THR A 204 15.20 -14.37 -15.84
C THR A 204 13.86 -14.29 -16.57
N PHE A 205 13.60 -13.17 -17.22
CA PHE A 205 12.47 -13.05 -18.14
C PHE A 205 12.70 -13.96 -19.35
N GLN A 206 11.90 -15.01 -19.50
CA GLN A 206 11.96 -15.92 -20.65
C GLN A 206 10.76 -15.66 -21.56
N GLY A 207 11.02 -15.27 -22.80
CA GLY A 207 9.98 -15.09 -23.83
C GLY A 207 9.05 -13.89 -23.61
N GLU A 208 9.33 -13.03 -22.65
CA GLU A 208 8.54 -11.81 -22.42
C GLU A 208 9.10 -10.65 -23.24
N GLU A 209 8.26 -10.13 -24.13
CA GLU A 209 8.57 -8.95 -24.92
C GLU A 209 8.30 -7.70 -24.10
N MET A 210 9.33 -6.85 -23.98
CA MET A 210 9.30 -5.62 -23.22
C MET A 210 9.86 -4.49 -24.07
N VAL A 211 9.15 -3.37 -24.10
CA VAL A 211 9.55 -2.15 -24.80
C VAL A 211 9.88 -1.08 -23.77
N ASP A 212 11.00 -0.38 -23.94
CA ASP A 212 11.35 0.73 -23.05
C ASP A 212 10.34 1.87 -23.23
N VAL A 213 9.84 2.42 -22.12
CA VAL A 213 8.99 3.60 -22.12
C VAL A 213 9.87 4.83 -22.32
N LYS A 214 9.44 5.73 -23.20
CA LYS A 214 10.17 6.95 -23.57
C LYS A 214 9.65 8.18 -22.83
#